data_AF-A0A0Q6DJS8-F1
#
_entry.id   AF-A0A0Q6DJS8-F1
#
_cell.length_a   1.000
_cell.length_b   1.000
_cell.length_c   1.000
_cell.angle_alpha   90.00
_cell.angle_beta   90.00
_cell.angle_gamma   90.00
#
_symmetry.space_group_name_H-M   'P 1'
#
loop_
_entity.id
_entity.type
_entity.pdbx_description
1 polymer ?
#
loop_
_entity_poly.entity_id
_entity_poly.type
_entity_poly.pdbx_seq_one_letter_code
_entity_poly.pdbx_strand_id
1 'polypeptide(L)'
;MACPDLDDKDMAIIEALQVDGRMPLSELGRRIGLSQPAMSERVKRLEESGIISGYGARIDPAALGLGMVALIRLKTAHEHIRPCLKQFAELPYIAEIHRVTGEDCFVLKAIVPTPADLATIVDSIGRFGPVTTSVVLKSEPPRPIGRDLMKAARRR
;
A
#
# COMPACT_ATOMS: atom_id res chain seq x y z
N MET A 1 20.09 -0.17 0.67
CA MET A 1 19.91 -1.11 -0.46
C MET A 1 20.21 -0.35 -1.73
N ALA A 2 21.15 -0.82 -2.55
CA ALA A 2 21.44 -0.18 -3.84
C ALA A 2 20.19 -0.29 -4.73
N CYS A 3 19.83 0.80 -5.41
CA CYS A 3 18.82 0.74 -6.46
C CYS A 3 19.35 -0.22 -7.53
N PRO A 4 18.64 -1.30 -7.88
CA PRO A 4 19.04 -2.15 -8.99
C PRO A 4 19.19 -1.29 -10.25
N ASP A 5 20.13 -1.66 -11.13
CA ASP A 5 20.35 -0.95 -12.38
C ASP A 5 19.19 -1.22 -13.33
N LEU A 6 18.16 -0.38 -13.20
CA LEU A 6 16.94 -0.42 -14.00
C LEU A 6 17.13 0.46 -15.23
N ASP A 7 16.97 -0.13 -16.41
CA ASP A 7 17.00 0.63 -17.65
C ASP A 7 15.64 1.32 -17.92
N ASP A 8 15.61 2.15 -18.97
CA ASP A 8 14.40 2.86 -19.34
C ASP A 8 13.24 1.92 -19.72
N LYS A 9 13.51 0.73 -20.24
CA LYS A 9 12.43 -0.21 -20.58
C LYS A 9 11.84 -0.84 -19.33
N ASP A 10 12.66 -1.17 -18.34
CA ASP A 10 12.19 -1.67 -17.04
C ASP A 10 11.28 -0.64 -16.35
N MET A 11 11.67 0.64 -16.37
CA MET A 11 10.83 1.71 -15.83
C MET A 11 9.50 1.86 -16.58
N ALA A 12 9.50 1.73 -17.91
CA ALA A 12 8.27 1.77 -18.70
C ALA A 12 7.33 0.60 -18.37
N ILE A 13 7.89 -0.60 -18.12
CA ILE A 13 7.13 -1.78 -17.71
C ILE A 13 6.47 -1.54 -16.35
N ILE A 14 7.23 -1.06 -15.37
CA ILE A 14 6.75 -0.77 -14.00
C ILE A 14 5.61 0.26 -14.04
N GLU A 15 5.75 1.33 -14.82
CA GLU A 15 4.72 2.36 -14.94
C GLU A 15 3.45 1.82 -15.62
N ALA A 16 3.60 1.03 -16.70
CA ALA A 16 2.46 0.49 -17.42
C ALA A 16 1.65 -0.53 -16.60
N LEU A 17 2.32 -1.44 -15.90
CA LEU A 17 1.67 -2.48 -15.11
C LEU A 17 0.95 -1.93 -13.86
N GLN A 18 1.35 -0.77 -13.35
CA GLN A 18 0.60 -0.09 -12.27
C GLN A 18 -0.73 0.50 -12.75
N VAL A 19 -0.81 0.88 -14.02
CA VAL A 19 -2.05 1.39 -14.63
C VAL A 19 -2.97 0.23 -14.95
N ASP A 20 -2.44 -0.78 -15.66
CA ASP A 20 -3.17 -1.98 -16.06
C ASP A 20 -2.28 -3.22 -15.91
N GLY A 21 -2.40 -3.88 -14.75
CA GLY A 21 -1.68 -5.12 -14.46
C GLY A 21 -2.20 -6.34 -15.23
N ARG A 22 -3.31 -6.22 -15.97
CA ARG A 22 -3.87 -7.31 -16.81
C ARG A 22 -3.46 -7.19 -18.27
N MET A 23 -2.69 -6.17 -18.63
CA MET A 23 -2.25 -5.95 -20.01
C MET A 23 -1.46 -7.17 -20.52
N PRO A 24 -1.83 -7.75 -21.68
CA PRO A 24 -1.08 -8.85 -22.25
C PRO A 24 0.38 -8.46 -22.51
N LEU A 25 1.33 -9.31 -22.10
CA LEU A 25 2.76 -9.03 -22.28
C LEU A 25 3.17 -8.84 -23.75
N SER A 26 2.45 -9.49 -24.67
CA SER A 26 2.65 -9.28 -26.12
C SER A 26 2.27 -7.87 -26.56
N GLU A 27 1.19 -7.31 -26.01
CA GLU A 27 0.76 -5.95 -26.29
C GLU A 27 1.69 -4.92 -25.62
N LEU A 28 2.03 -5.16 -24.34
CA LEU A 28 2.97 -4.33 -23.60
C LEU A 28 4.34 -4.30 -24.29
N GLY A 29 4.81 -5.45 -24.77
CA GLY A 29 6.04 -5.57 -25.56
C GLY A 29 6.01 -4.69 -26.81
N ARG A 30 4.93 -4.74 -27.59
CA ARG A 30 4.76 -3.89 -28.78
C ARG A 30 4.82 -2.40 -28.45
N ARG A 31 4.17 -1.97 -27.36
CA ARG A 31 4.15 -0.56 -26.92
C ARG A 31 5.54 -0.06 -26.50
N ILE A 32 6.36 -0.92 -25.89
CA ILE A 32 7.69 -0.58 -25.34
C ILE A 32 8.85 -0.89 -26.31
N GLY A 33 8.57 -1.55 -27.44
CA GLY A 33 9.60 -1.96 -28.41
C GLY A 33 10.42 -3.15 -27.91
N LEU A 34 9.74 -4.17 -27.41
CA LEU A 34 10.29 -5.46 -26.97
C LEU A 34 9.52 -6.62 -27.61
N SER A 35 10.23 -7.71 -27.91
CA SER A 35 9.59 -8.97 -28.25
C SER A 35 8.89 -9.55 -27.01
N GLN A 36 7.89 -10.40 -27.22
CA GLN A 36 7.19 -11.06 -26.11
C GLN A 36 8.16 -11.84 -25.19
N PRO A 37 9.13 -12.65 -25.69
CA PRO A 37 10.08 -13.33 -24.81
C PRO A 37 10.91 -12.36 -23.96
N ALA A 38 11.40 -11.27 -24.54
CA ALA A 38 12.18 -10.26 -23.82
C ALA A 38 11.34 -9.50 -22.78
N MET A 39 10.06 -9.27 -23.06
CA MET A 39 9.12 -8.68 -22.09
C MET A 39 8.89 -9.64 -20.92
N SER A 40 8.60 -10.91 -21.18
CA SER A 40 8.37 -11.92 -20.15
C SER A 40 9.58 -12.10 -19.23
N GLU A 41 10.79 -12.14 -19.79
CA GLU A 41 12.03 -12.25 -19.00
C GLU A 41 12.20 -11.04 -18.06
N ARG A 42 11.94 -9.83 -18.55
CA ARG A 42 12.05 -8.61 -17.75
C ARG A 42 11.02 -8.54 -16.64
N VAL A 43 9.75 -8.83 -16.92
CA VAL A 43 8.70 -8.87 -15.90
C VAL A 43 9.04 -9.90 -14.82
N LYS A 44 9.46 -11.10 -15.23
CA LYS A 44 9.90 -12.14 -14.29
C LYS A 44 11.07 -11.66 -13.41
N ARG A 45 12.08 -11.00 -13.98
CA ARG A 45 13.20 -10.44 -13.21
C ARG A 45 12.73 -9.36 -12.21
N LEU A 46 11.78 -8.52 -12.60
CA LEU A 46 11.21 -7.48 -11.72
C LEU A 46 10.41 -8.10 -10.56
N GLU A 47 9.73 -9.22 -10.80
CA GLU A 47 9.04 -10.00 -9.77
C GLU A 47 10.02 -10.72 -8.84
N GLU A 48 11.02 -11.43 -9.38
CA GLU A 48 12.03 -12.17 -8.62
C GLU A 48 12.90 -11.25 -7.75
N SER A 49 13.15 -10.02 -8.20
CA SER A 49 13.84 -8.99 -7.42
C SER A 49 12.97 -8.30 -6.38
N GLY A 50 11.66 -8.60 -6.33
CA GLY A 50 10.70 -7.99 -5.41
C GLY A 50 10.34 -6.55 -5.72
N ILE A 51 10.74 -6.02 -6.89
CA ILE A 51 10.35 -4.68 -7.34
C ILE A 51 8.86 -4.67 -7.67
N ILE A 52 8.39 -5.70 -8.37
CA ILE A 52 6.97 -6.02 -8.48
C ILE A 52 6.65 -7.04 -7.39
N SER A 53 5.98 -6.59 -6.33
CA SER A 53 5.60 -7.46 -5.21
C SER A 53 4.32 -8.25 -5.44
N GLY A 54 3.54 -7.90 -6.47
CA GLY A 54 2.33 -8.61 -6.86
C GLY A 54 1.38 -7.77 -7.70
N TYR A 55 0.27 -8.39 -8.10
CA TYR A 55 -0.81 -7.78 -8.88
C TYR A 55 -2.12 -7.87 -8.10
N GLY A 56 -2.90 -6.80 -8.10
CA GLY A 56 -4.16 -6.74 -7.34
C GLY A 56 -5.21 -5.90 -8.04
N ALA A 57 -6.48 -6.24 -7.80
CA ALA A 57 -7.61 -5.42 -8.21
C ALA A 57 -7.78 -4.22 -7.27
N ARG A 58 -8.17 -3.07 -7.81
CA ARG A 58 -8.62 -1.92 -7.02
C ARG A 58 -10.10 -2.12 -6.69
N ILE A 59 -10.41 -2.33 -5.42
CA ILE A 59 -11.76 -2.61 -4.93
C ILE A 59 -12.32 -1.34 -4.29
N ASP A 60 -13.57 -1.02 -4.59
CA ASP A 60 -14.33 -0.01 -3.84
C ASP A 60 -14.95 -0.67 -2.59
N PRO A 61 -14.50 -0.33 -1.38
CA PRO A 61 -15.06 -0.92 -0.16
C PRO A 61 -16.52 -0.55 0.06
N ALA A 62 -16.96 0.63 -0.39
CA ALA A 62 -18.34 1.07 -0.22
C ALA A 62 -19.32 0.18 -1.00
N ALA A 63 -18.92 -0.27 -2.20
CA ALA A 63 -19.68 -1.24 -3.00
C ALA A 63 -19.85 -2.62 -2.32
N LEU A 64 -19.04 -2.92 -1.29
CA LEU A 64 -19.12 -4.13 -0.48
C LEU A 64 -19.79 -3.91 0.88
N GLY A 65 -20.41 -2.75 1.10
CA GLY A 65 -21.02 -2.39 2.39
C GLY A 65 -20.02 -1.93 3.46
N LEU A 66 -18.75 -1.73 3.10
CA LEU A 66 -17.71 -1.19 3.98
C LEU A 66 -17.56 0.31 3.75
N GLY A 67 -18.63 1.05 4.07
CA GLY A 67 -18.76 2.46 3.70
C GLY A 67 -17.94 3.44 4.54
N MET A 68 -17.28 2.99 5.61
CA MET A 68 -16.54 3.86 6.52
C MET A 68 -15.06 3.51 6.55
N VAL A 69 -14.23 4.52 6.26
CA VAL A 69 -12.77 4.42 6.36
C VAL A 69 -12.29 5.40 7.42
N ALA A 70 -11.39 4.95 8.30
CA ALA A 70 -10.82 5.77 9.35
C ALA A 70 -9.32 5.57 9.48
N LEU A 71 -8.60 6.64 9.81
CA LEU A 71 -7.22 6.61 10.26
C LEU A 71 -7.20 6.67 11.78
N ILE A 72 -6.57 5.67 12.40
CA ILE A 72 -6.45 5.53 13.84
C ILE A 72 -4.98 5.72 14.19
N ARG A 73 -4.67 6.75 14.98
CA ARG A 73 -3.31 6.99 15.48
C ARG A 73 -3.23 6.55 16.93
N LEU A 74 -2.24 5.72 17.24
CA LEU A 74 -1.99 5.22 18.58
C LEU A 74 -0.64 5.71 19.07
N LYS A 75 -0.65 6.35 20.23
CA LYS A 75 0.54 6.63 21.04
C LYS A 75 0.66 5.54 22.10
N THR A 76 1.79 4.82 22.11
CA THR A 76 2.00 3.73 23.06
C THR A 76 3.45 3.69 23.56
N ALA A 77 3.69 3.03 24.69
CA ALA A 77 5.04 2.75 25.17
C ALA A 77 5.76 1.71 24.29
N HIS A 78 7.09 1.74 24.27
CA HIS A 78 7.90 0.85 23.43
C HIS A 78 7.68 -0.64 23.77
N GLU A 79 7.49 -0.96 25.05
CA GLU A 79 7.20 -2.30 25.54
C GLU A 79 5.89 -2.88 24.98
N HIS A 80 4.92 -2.03 24.66
CA HIS A 80 3.63 -2.43 24.11
C HIS A 80 3.63 -2.61 22.59
N ILE A 81 4.73 -2.30 21.88
CA ILE A 81 4.78 -2.41 20.40
C ILE A 81 4.50 -3.84 19.93
N ARG A 82 5.12 -4.85 20.54
CA ARG A 82 4.90 -6.26 20.17
C ARG A 82 3.47 -6.72 20.50
N PRO A 83 2.93 -6.46 21.71
CA PRO A 83 1.51 -6.70 22.02
C PRO A 83 0.54 -6.03 21.04
N CYS A 84 0.76 -4.76 20.69
CA CYS A 84 -0.07 -4.02 19.73
C CYS A 84 -0.12 -4.74 18.38
N LEU A 85 1.04 -5.10 17.82
CA LEU A 85 1.10 -5.78 16.52
C LEU A 85 0.36 -7.12 16.52
N LYS A 86 0.41 -7.87 17.62
CA LYS A 86 -0.39 -9.11 17.77
C LYS A 86 -1.87 -8.81 17.77
N GLN A 87 -2.30 -7.81 18.55
CA GLN A 87 -3.71 -7.40 18.59
C GLN A 87 -4.20 -6.95 17.21
N PHE A 88 -3.42 -6.16 16.48
CA PHE A 88 -3.83 -5.63 15.18
C PHE A 88 -4.03 -6.73 14.15
N ALA A 89 -3.23 -7.80 14.21
CA ALA A 89 -3.37 -8.95 13.33
C ALA A 89 -4.68 -9.74 13.55
N GLU A 90 -5.31 -9.59 14.72
CA GLU A 90 -6.59 -10.23 15.06
C GLU A 90 -7.81 -9.36 14.69
N LEU A 91 -7.60 -8.10 14.26
CA LEU A 91 -8.66 -7.17 13.92
C LEU A 91 -8.89 -7.15 12.40
N PRO A 92 -9.93 -7.84 11.88
CA PRO A 92 -10.10 -8.07 10.43
C PRO A 92 -10.35 -6.80 9.61
N TYR A 93 -10.84 -5.74 10.26
CA TYR A 93 -11.12 -4.46 9.62
C TYR A 93 -9.91 -3.53 9.52
N ILE A 94 -8.75 -3.91 10.08
CA ILE A 94 -7.50 -3.17 9.91
C ILE A 94 -6.88 -3.56 8.56
N ALA A 95 -6.96 -2.64 7.60
CA ALA A 95 -6.47 -2.85 6.24
C ALA A 95 -4.99 -2.53 6.09
N GLU A 96 -4.47 -1.54 6.84
CA GLU A 96 -3.07 -1.14 6.79
C GLU A 96 -2.57 -0.76 8.18
N ILE A 97 -1.29 -1.06 8.46
CA ILE A 97 -0.61 -0.71 9.71
C ILE A 97 0.73 -0.10 9.35
N HIS A 98 0.97 1.11 9.84
CA HIS A 98 2.21 1.84 9.64
C HIS A 98 2.82 2.15 11.01
N ARG A 99 4.05 1.69 11.25
CA ARG A 99 4.85 2.16 12.38
C ARG A 99 5.56 3.44 11.96
N VAL A 100 5.32 4.51 12.70
CA VAL A 100 5.75 5.86 12.30
C VAL A 100 6.69 6.48 13.32
N THR A 101 7.44 7.48 12.87
CA THR A 101 8.13 8.42 13.75
C THR A 101 7.21 9.60 14.09
N GLY A 102 7.52 10.33 15.16
CA GLY A 102 6.72 11.45 15.64
C GLY A 102 6.09 11.16 17.00
N GLU A 103 4.98 11.83 17.29
CA GLU A 103 4.29 11.71 18.58
C GLU A 103 3.53 10.38 18.74
N ASP A 104 3.03 9.85 17.63
CA ASP A 104 2.33 8.57 17.55
C ASP A 104 3.30 7.46 17.20
N CYS A 105 3.02 6.24 17.66
CA CYS A 105 3.83 5.06 17.34
C CYS A 105 3.26 4.28 16.15
N PHE A 106 1.94 4.31 15.98
CA PHE A 106 1.24 3.62 14.90
C PHE A 106 0.20 4.52 14.24
N VAL A 107 0.06 4.35 12.93
CA VAL A 107 -1.09 4.83 12.15
C VAL A 107 -1.70 3.62 11.47
N LEU A 108 -2.96 3.33 11.79
CA LEU A 108 -3.72 2.24 11.24
C LEU A 108 -4.81 2.78 10.32
N LYS A 109 -5.10 2.06 9.24
CA LYS A 109 -6.26 2.31 8.40
C LYS A 109 -7.31 1.25 8.65
N ALA A 110 -8.44 1.65 9.21
CA ALA A 110 -9.60 0.80 9.39
C ALA A 110 -10.59 1.00 8.24
N ILE A 111 -11.17 -0.09 7.74
CA ILE A 111 -12.25 -0.11 6.75
C ILE A 111 -13.39 -0.94 7.36
N VAL A 112 -14.49 -0.28 7.73
CA VAL A 112 -15.58 -0.88 8.51
C VAL A 112 -16.95 -0.61 7.89
N PRO A 113 -17.97 -1.43 8.22
CA PRO A 113 -19.35 -1.17 7.80
C PRO A 113 -19.98 0.02 8.51
N THR A 114 -19.82 0.13 9.83
CA THR A 114 -20.53 1.11 10.66
C THR A 114 -19.64 1.85 11.66
N PRO A 115 -20.11 2.99 12.22
CA PRO A 115 -19.42 3.66 13.33
C PRO A 115 -19.27 2.77 14.58
N ALA A 116 -20.19 1.82 14.82
CA ALA A 116 -20.13 0.93 15.98
C ALA A 116 -18.98 -0.09 15.86
N ASP A 117 -18.73 -0.58 14.64
CA ASP A 117 -17.57 -1.43 14.36
C ASP A 117 -16.26 -0.65 14.58
N LEU A 118 -16.21 0.61 14.16
CA LEU A 118 -15.06 1.48 14.43
C LEU A 118 -14.84 1.67 15.93
N ALA A 119 -15.90 1.92 16.71
CA ALA A 119 -15.82 2.07 18.16
C ALA A 119 -15.22 0.81 18.81
N THR A 120 -15.67 -0.38 18.41
CA THR A 120 -15.12 -1.66 18.88
C THR A 120 -13.61 -1.77 18.66
N ILE A 121 -13.13 -1.34 17.48
CA ILE A 121 -11.70 -1.32 17.16
C ILE A 121 -10.96 -0.32 18.06
N VAL A 122 -11.49 0.90 18.18
CA VAL A 122 -10.87 1.96 19.00
C VAL A 122 -10.79 1.54 20.46
N ASP A 123 -11.84 0.94 21.02
CA ASP A 123 -11.88 0.46 22.40
C ASP A 123 -10.90 -0.70 22.65
N SER A 124 -10.71 -1.57 21.65
CA SER A 124 -9.72 -2.65 21.69
C SER A 124 -8.29 -2.07 21.73
N ILE A 125 -8.02 -1.09 20.88
CA ILE A 125 -6.69 -0.47 20.72
C ILE A 125 -6.37 0.50 21.87
N GLY A 126 -7.36 1.21 22.40
CA GLY A 126 -7.20 2.23 23.45
C GLY A 126 -6.62 1.71 24.76
N ARG A 127 -6.64 0.39 24.97
CA ARG A 127 -5.99 -0.28 26.12
C ARG A 127 -4.47 -0.12 26.11
N PHE A 128 -3.87 0.14 24.96
CA PHE A 128 -2.42 0.29 24.82
C PHE A 128 -1.94 1.75 24.97
N GLY A 129 -2.85 2.72 24.93
CA GLY A 129 -2.54 4.13 25.11
C GLY A 129 -3.53 5.06 24.40
N PRO A 130 -3.26 6.38 24.42
CA PRO A 130 -4.13 7.37 23.78
C PRO A 130 -4.32 7.12 22.29
N VAL A 131 -5.58 7.21 21.84
CA VAL A 131 -5.97 7.02 20.44
C VAL A 131 -6.58 8.30 19.89
N THR A 132 -6.18 8.68 18.68
CA THR A 132 -6.82 9.74 17.90
C THR A 132 -7.38 9.15 16.61
N THR A 133 -8.68 9.35 16.36
CA THR A 133 -9.35 8.80 15.18
C THR A 133 -9.77 9.91 14.24
N SER A 134 -9.53 9.72 12.94
CA SER A 134 -9.93 10.63 11.86
C SER A 134 -10.72 9.87 10.81
N VAL A 135 -11.99 10.20 10.62
CA VAL A 135 -12.81 9.60 9.55
C VAL A 135 -12.40 10.20 8.21
N VAL A 136 -12.15 9.34 7.22
CA VAL A 136 -11.75 9.74 5.88
C VAL A 136 -12.99 10.20 5.11
N LEU A 137 -13.01 11.47 4.71
CA LEU A 137 -14.09 12.01 3.87
C LEU A 137 -13.96 11.59 2.42
N LYS A 138 -12.71 11.58 1.91
CA LYS A 138 -12.38 11.19 0.54
C LYS A 138 -10.90 10.81 0.47
N SER A 139 -10.56 9.86 -0.39
CA SER A 139 -9.19 9.59 -0.82
C SER A 139 -9.07 9.84 -2.31
N GLU A 140 -7.94 10.40 -2.73
CA GLU A 140 -7.60 10.48 -4.14
C GLU A 140 -6.89 9.19 -4.59
N PRO A 141 -6.97 8.80 -5.87
CA PRO A 141 -6.26 7.63 -6.36
C PRO A 141 -4.75 7.70 -6.11
N PRO A 142 -4.09 6.57 -5.79
CA PRO A 142 -2.65 6.55 -5.62
C PRO A 142 -1.95 6.93 -6.94
N ARG A 143 -0.89 7.72 -6.85
CA ARG A 143 -0.04 8.02 -8.01
C ARG A 143 0.93 6.86 -8.24
N PRO A 144 1.17 6.44 -9.50
CA PRO A 144 2.16 5.42 -9.80
C PRO A 144 3.57 5.79 -9.30
N ILE A 145 4.30 4.80 -8.82
CA ILE A 145 5.72 4.90 -8.50
C ILE A 145 6.49 4.74 -9.82
N GLY A 146 7.18 5.79 -10.25
CA GLY A 146 7.83 5.81 -11.56
C GLY A 146 8.96 6.81 -11.68
N ARG A 147 9.33 7.12 -12.93
CA ARG A 147 10.45 8.00 -13.26
C ARG A 147 10.31 9.38 -12.63
N ASP A 148 9.11 9.94 -12.58
CA ASP A 148 8.90 11.28 -12.01
C ASP A 148 9.22 11.33 -10.52
N LEU A 149 8.80 10.30 -9.77
CA LEU A 149 9.12 10.19 -8.35
C LEU A 149 10.62 9.95 -8.13
N MET A 150 11.23 9.08 -8.94
CA MET A 150 12.67 8.80 -8.88
C MET A 150 13.53 10.02 -9.24
N LYS A 151 13.12 10.80 -10.24
CA LYS A 151 13.76 12.06 -10.62
C LYS A 151 13.66 13.08 -9.49
N ALA A 152 12.50 13.19 -8.84
CA ALA A 152 12.32 14.08 -7.69
C ALA A 152 13.23 13.68 -6.52
N ALA A 153 13.41 12.38 -6.28
CA ALA A 153 14.30 11.88 -5.22
C ALA A 153 15.77 12.17 -5.48
N ARG A 154 16.23 12.11 -6.75
CA ARG A 154 17.63 12.38 -7.14
C ARG A 154 18.01 13.88 -7.18
N ARG A 155 17.03 14.78 -7.08
CA ARG A 155 17.24 16.24 -7.05
C ARG A 155 17.44 16.79 -5.63
N ARG A 156 17.58 15.92 -4.64
CA ARG A 156 17.96 16.23 -3.25
C ARG A 156 19.32 15.64 -2.96
#